data_AF-A0A537AK21-F1
#
_entry.id   AF-A0A537AK21-F1
#
_cell.length_a   1.000
_cell.length_b   1.000
_cell.length_c   1.000
_cell.angle_alpha   90.00
_cell.angle_beta   90.00
_cell.angle_gamma   90.00
#
_symmetry.space_group_name_H-M   'P 1'
#
loop_
_entity.id
_entity.type
_entity.pdbx_description
1 polymer ?
#
loop_
_entity_poly.entity_id
_entity_poly.type
_entity_poly.pdbx_seq_one_letter_code
_entity_poly.pdbx_strand_id
1 'polypeptide(L)' 'MGKDTAHTRTLRRAVEALGSPEELAETLGVSPENLAAWLAGDQALPNEVYLRALDVVSHGPHHRSPRKPK' A
#
# COMPACT_ATOMS: atom_id res chain seq x y z
N MET A 1 -11.99 -12.27 -15.03
CA MET A 1 -11.69 -12.87 -13.71
C MET A 1 -10.89 -11.85 -12.94
N GLY A 2 -11.58 -10.97 -12.19
CA GLY A 2 -10.92 -10.03 -11.30
C GLY A 2 -10.14 -10.83 -10.27
N LYS A 3 -8.82 -10.69 -10.29
CA LYS A 3 -7.91 -11.40 -9.40
C LYS A 3 -7.98 -10.73 -8.04
N ASP A 4 -9.00 -11.07 -7.24
CA ASP A 4 -9.00 -10.88 -5.78
C ASP A 4 -7.85 -11.71 -5.18
N THR A 5 -6.64 -11.24 -5.40
CA THR A 5 -5.42 -11.92 -5.00
C THR A 5 -5.01 -11.42 -3.63
N ALA A 6 -4.23 -12.24 -2.93
CA ALA A 6 -3.61 -11.86 -1.66
C ALA A 6 -2.94 -10.47 -1.74
N HIS A 7 -2.44 -10.06 -2.90
CA HIS A 7 -1.89 -8.73 -3.19
C HIS A 7 -2.89 -7.60 -2.91
N THR A 8 -4.08 -7.65 -3.51
CA THR A 8 -5.12 -6.61 -3.34
C THR A 8 -5.57 -6.53 -1.88
N ARG A 9 -5.70 -7.68 -1.21
CA ARG A 9 -6.04 -7.74 0.21
C ARG A 9 -4.95 -7.13 1.10
N THR A 10 -3.68 -7.38 0.79
CA THR A 10 -2.56 -6.75 1.51
C THR A 10 -2.54 -5.25 1.30
N LEU A 11 -2.72 -4.76 0.07
CA LEU A 11 -2.79 -3.32 -0.20
C LEU A 11 -3.93 -2.66 0.57
N ARG A 12 -5.12 -3.26 0.59
CA ARG A 12 -6.26 -2.70 1.34
C ARG A 12 -5.96 -2.64 2.85
N ARG A 13 -5.31 -3.65 3.41
CA ARG A 13 -4.86 -3.63 4.81
C ARG A 13 -3.79 -2.57 5.06
N ALA A 14 -2.88 -2.35 4.11
CA ALA A 14 -1.88 -1.31 4.23
C ALA A 14 -2.52 0.09 4.21
N VAL A 15 -3.55 0.30 3.38
CA VAL A 15 -4.38 1.52 3.40
C VAL A 15 -5.10 1.66 4.74
N GLU A 16 -5.71 0.60 5.28
CA GLU A 16 -6.35 0.62 6.60
C GLU A 16 -5.36 0.93 7.73
N ALA A 17 -4.10 0.49 7.61
CA ALA A 17 -3.06 0.73 8.61
C ALA A 17 -2.55 2.18 8.62
N LEU A 18 -2.48 2.83 7.46
CA LEU A 18 -2.06 4.23 7.32
C LEU A 18 -3.24 5.20 7.48
N GLY A 19 -4.42 4.81 7.02
CA GLY A 19 -5.66 5.59 7.05
C GLY A 19 -5.99 6.28 5.73
N SER A 20 -5.07 6.30 4.76
CA SER A 20 -5.29 6.90 3.44
C SER A 20 -4.51 6.17 2.33
N PRO A 21 -5.10 6.02 1.13
CA PRO A 21 -4.40 5.48 -0.03
C PRO A 21 -3.30 6.41 -0.55
N GLU A 22 -3.42 7.72 -0.37
CA GLU A 22 -2.38 8.69 -0.72
C GLU A 22 -1.14 8.50 0.16
N GLU A 23 -1.31 8.35 1.47
CA GLU A 23 -0.18 8.07 2.38
C GLU A 23 0.48 6.73 2.04
N LEU A 24 -0.28 5.73 1.61
CA LEU A 24 0.28 4.47 1.13
C LEU A 24 1.09 4.67 -0.15
N ALA A 25 0.59 5.45 -1.11
CA ALA A 25 1.30 5.73 -2.35
C ALA A 25 2.65 6.44 -2.09
N GLU A 26 2.64 7.43 -1.19
CA GLU A 26 3.85 8.13 -0.75
C GLU A 26 4.82 7.18 -0.04
N THR A 27 4.31 6.34 0.88
CA THR A 27 5.12 5.36 1.63
C THR A 27 5.77 4.33 0.70
N LEU A 28 5.03 3.87 -0.31
CA LEU A 28 5.52 2.92 -1.30
C LEU A 28 6.41 3.60 -2.36
N GLY A 29 6.35 4.92 -2.49
CA GLY A 29 7.05 5.69 -3.52
C GLY A 29 6.49 5.44 -4.92
N VAL A 30 5.17 5.27 -5.05
CA VAL A 30 4.48 4.90 -6.29
C VAL A 30 3.40 5.93 -6.62
N SER A 31 3.04 6.04 -7.90
CA SER A 31 1.96 6.94 -8.31
C SER A 31 0.59 6.45 -7.79
N PRO A 32 -0.30 7.36 -7.36
CA PRO A 32 -1.63 6.99 -6.87
C PRO A 32 -2.51 6.32 -7.95
N GLU A 33 -2.29 6.66 -9.23
CA GLU A 33 -2.94 5.99 -10.37
C GLU A 33 -2.57 4.50 -10.46
N ASN A 34 -1.29 4.16 -10.25
CA ASN A 34 -0.81 2.78 -10.26
C ASN A 34 -1.37 2.03 -9.05
N LEU A 35 -1.40 2.68 -7.88
CA LEU A 35 -1.99 2.11 -6.68
C LEU A 35 -3.47 1.79 -6.88
N ALA A 36 -4.23 2.70 -7.51
CA ALA A 36 -5.64 2.48 -7.83
C ALA A 36 -5.82 1.31 -8.81
N ALA A 37 -4.98 1.19 -9.84
CA ALA A 37 -5.02 0.06 -10.77
C ALA A 37 -4.71 -1.28 -10.08
N TRP A 38 -3.77 -1.31 -9.13
CA TRP A 38 -3.47 -2.51 -8.33
C TRP A 38 -4.58 -2.86 -7.34
N LEU A 39 -5.22 -1.85 -6.74
CA LEU A 39 -6.38 -2.02 -5.87
C LEU A 39 -7.62 -2.51 -6.63
N ALA A 40 -7.78 -2.09 -7.89
CA ALA A 40 -8.83 -2.58 -8.79
C ALA A 40 -8.54 -4.00 -9.31
N GLY A 41 -7.32 -4.51 -9.13
CA GLY A 41 -6.87 -5.79 -9.68
C GLY A 41 -6.70 -5.75 -11.21
N ASP A 42 -6.63 -4.56 -11.80
CA ASP A 42 -6.48 -4.34 -13.24
C ASP A 42 -5.05 -4.58 -13.69
N GLN A 43 -4.08 -4.33 -12.80
CA GLN A 43 -2.66 -4.57 -13.05
C GLN A 43 -2.04 -5.49 -11.99
N ALA A 44 -1.08 -6.31 -12.40
CA ALA A 44 -0.28 -7.11 -11.49
C ALA A 44 0.63 -6.21 -10.63
N LEU A 45 0.60 -6.43 -9.32
CA LEU A 45 1.44 -5.71 -8.37
C LEU A 45 2.89 -6.21 -8.48
N PRO A 46 3.88 -5.32 -8.71
CA PRO A 46 5.28 -5.71 -8.67
C PRO A 46 5.66 -6.28 -7.30
N ASN A 47 6.50 -7.32 -7.28
CA ASN A 47 6.85 -8.02 -6.05
C ASN A 47 7.49 -7.10 -4.99
N GLU A 48 8.30 -6.13 -5.43
CA GLU A 48 8.91 -5.13 -4.53
C GLU A 48 7.86 -4.27 -3.82
N VAL A 49 6.80 -3.88 -4.53
CA VAL A 49 5.71 -3.09 -3.97
C VAL A 49 4.90 -3.94 -3.00
N TYR A 50 4.69 -5.22 -3.32
CA TYR A 50 4.03 -6.16 -2.42
C TYR A 50 4.78 -6.34 -1.09
N LEU A 51 6.11 -6.49 -1.14
CA LEU A 51 6.94 -6.61 0.07
C LEU A 51 6.89 -5.35 0.93
N ARG A 52 6.97 -4.16 0.33
CA ARG A 52 6.82 -2.90 1.08
C ARG A 52 5.43 -2.74 1.69
N ALA A 53 4.38 -3.16 0.99
CA ALA A 53 3.03 -3.15 1.53
C ALA A 53 2.86 -4.13 2.71
N LEU A 54 3.52 -5.29 2.65
CA LEU A 54 3.60 -6.22 3.78
C LEU A 54 4.33 -5.61 4.97
N ASP A 55 5.42 -4.86 4.74
CA ASP A 55 6.10 -4.13 5.81
C ASP A 55 5.14 -3.14 6.48
N VAL A 56 4.38 -2.33 5.73
CA VAL A 56 3.40 -1.40 6.30
C VAL A 56 2.37 -2.12 7.19
N VAL A 57 1.81 -3.24 6.71
CA VAL A 57 0.86 -4.04 7.49
C VAL A 57 1.51 -4.65 8.74
N SER A 58 2.78 -5.04 8.66
CA SER A 58 3.52 -5.66 9.77
C SER A 58 3.97 -4.65 10.82
N HIS A 59 4.26 -3.41 10.42
CA HIS A 59 4.71 -2.34 11.33
C HIS A 59 3.54 -1.66 12.06
N GLY A 60 2.31 -1.80 11.57
CA GLY A 60 1.07 -1.43 12.25
C GLY A 60 0.91 0.07 12.58
N PRO A 61 -0.30 0.50 12.98
CA PRO A 61 -0.65 1.91 13.24
C PRO A 61 0.11 2.57 14.41
N HIS A 62 0.98 1.82 15.10
CA HIS A 62 1.78 2.31 16.21
C HIS A 62 3.14 2.89 15.78
N HIS A 63 3.59 2.64 14.54
CA HIS A 63 4.78 3.28 14.00
C HIS A 63 4.44 4.64 13.39
N ARG A 64 3.95 5.57 14.21
CA ARG A 64 3.80 6.98 13.86
C ARG A 64 5.21 7.55 13.71
N SER A 65 5.81 7.44 12.52
CA SER A 65 7.09 8.07 12.22
C SER A 65 6.98 9.57 12.53
N PRO A 66 7.95 10.15 13.25
CA PRO A 66 7.97 11.58 13.53
C PRO A 66 8.08 12.31 12.19
N ARG A 67 7.10 13.19 11.92
CA ARG A 67 7.13 14.13 10.80
C ARG A 67 8.51 14.80 10.77
N LYS A 68 9.28 14.62 9.70
CA LYS A 68 10.54 15.36 9.50
C LYS A 68 10.21 16.86 9.53
N PRO A 69 10.82 17.66 10.43
CA PRO A 69 10.74 19.10 10.33
C PRO A 69 11.59 19.56 9.14
N LYS A 70 11.07 20.56 8.44
CA LYS A 70 11.72 21.28 7.34
C LYS A 70 12.85 22.16 7.86
#